data_AF-A0A651GJ35-F1
#
_entry.id   AF-A0A651GJ35-F1
#
_cell.length_a   1.000
_cell.length_b   1.000
_cell.length_c   1.000
_cell.angle_alpha   90.00
_cell.angle_beta   90.00
_cell.angle_gamma   90.00
#
_symmetry.space_group_name_H-M   'P 1'
#
loop_
_entity.id
_entity.type
_entity.pdbx_description
1 polymer ?
#
loop_
_entity_poly.entity_id
_entity_poly.type
_entity_poly.pdbx_seq_one_letter_code
_entity_poly.pdbx_strand_id
1 'polypeptide(L)'
;MLTRPRSLPADAILLRLRVDRPDWTMELPPVPDGAEVTVTLGHPDLLPADTRAARDRGYRIVGAASEQRPLGSVADLLVSGELRQAAPAWWDAVLRRATRAFDLRLGPVQQVLDAELALHAAALEG
;
A
#
# COMPACT_ATOMS: atom_id res chain seq x y z
N MET A 1 -18.23 15.37 -19.65
CA MET A 1 -17.48 15.69 -18.42
C MET A 1 -16.42 14.62 -18.26
N LEU A 2 -15.16 14.95 -18.50
CA LEU A 2 -14.04 14.03 -18.25
C LEU A 2 -13.72 14.16 -16.75
N THR A 3 -14.17 13.19 -15.96
CA THR A 3 -13.74 13.05 -14.56
C THR A 3 -12.23 12.90 -14.61
N ARG A 4 -11.47 13.85 -14.04
CA ARG A 4 -10.02 13.67 -13.94
C ARG A 4 -9.78 12.38 -13.16
N PRO A 5 -8.88 11.48 -13.64
CA PRO A 5 -8.48 10.33 -12.84
C PRO A 5 -8.00 10.84 -11.49
N ARG A 6 -8.42 10.18 -10.41
CA ARG A 6 -8.13 10.63 -9.05
C ARG A 6 -6.64 10.33 -8.84
N SER A 7 -5.80 11.33 -9.08
CA SER A 7 -4.36 11.23 -8.92
C SER A 7 -4.03 10.76 -7.50
N LEU A 8 -3.00 9.94 -7.37
CA LEU A 8 -2.44 9.55 -6.08
C LEU A 8 -2.29 10.78 -5.16
N PRO A 9 -2.49 10.65 -3.84
CA PRO A 9 -2.30 11.76 -2.93
C PRO A 9 -0.87 12.29 -3.07
N ALA A 10 -0.73 13.60 -3.29
CA ALA A 10 0.57 14.22 -3.60
C ALA A 10 1.60 14.07 -2.45
N ASP A 11 1.13 13.82 -1.24
CA ASP A 11 1.92 13.63 -0.02
C ASP A 11 1.97 12.15 0.44
N ALA A 12 1.54 11.22 -0.43
CA ALA A 12 1.56 9.80 -0.12
C ALA A 12 2.99 9.25 -0.08
N ILE A 13 3.17 8.29 0.82
CA ILE A 13 4.36 7.46 0.91
C ILE A 13 3.96 6.03 0.56
N LEU A 14 4.74 5.38 -0.31
CA LEU A 14 4.64 3.94 -0.52
C LEU A 14 5.60 3.23 0.44
N LEU A 15 5.05 2.44 1.37
CA LEU A 15 5.84 1.65 2.32
C LEU A 15 5.98 0.21 1.84
N ARG A 16 7.21 -0.26 1.71
CA ARG A 16 7.52 -1.63 1.32
C ARG A 16 7.79 -2.51 2.53
N LEU A 17 6.95 -3.52 2.71
CA LEU A 17 7.08 -4.57 3.70
C LEU A 17 7.66 -5.84 3.07
N ARG A 18 8.43 -6.59 3.84
CA ARG A 18 8.77 -7.97 3.50
C ARG A 18 7.62 -8.88 3.95
N VAL A 19 7.22 -9.80 3.08
CA VAL A 19 6.17 -10.78 3.34
C VAL A 19 6.82 -12.16 3.46
N ASP A 20 6.96 -12.66 4.67
CA ASP A 20 7.55 -13.98 4.91
C ASP A 20 6.48 -15.06 5.19
N ARG A 21 5.24 -14.66 5.51
CA ARG A 21 4.16 -15.56 5.91
C ARG A 21 2.78 -15.07 5.42
N PRO A 22 1.80 -15.98 5.20
CA PRO A 22 0.45 -15.63 4.73
C PRO A 22 -0.39 -14.79 5.71
N ASP A 23 0.01 -14.69 6.97
CA ASP A 23 -0.66 -13.93 8.04
C ASP A 23 -0.05 -12.55 8.28
N TRP A 24 0.78 -12.05 7.35
CA TRP A 24 1.54 -10.80 7.50
C TRP A 24 0.69 -9.55 7.81
N THR A 25 -0.59 -9.52 7.43
CA THR A 25 -1.51 -8.41 7.76
C THR A 25 -1.89 -8.36 9.25
N MET A 26 -1.81 -9.49 9.95
CA MET A 26 -2.06 -9.58 11.40
C MET A 26 -0.89 -9.02 12.22
N GLU A 27 0.29 -8.92 11.59
CA GLU A 27 1.50 -8.36 12.19
C GLU A 27 1.54 -6.83 12.19
N LEU A 28 0.64 -6.20 11.44
CA LEU A 28 0.46 -4.76 11.37
C LEU A 28 -0.65 -4.30 12.33
N PRO A 29 -0.54 -3.11 12.94
CA PRO A 29 -1.66 -2.53 13.69
C PRO A 29 -2.86 -2.29 12.75
N PRO A 30 -4.11 -2.44 13.20
CA PRO A 30 -5.26 -2.10 12.34
C PRO A 30 -5.20 -0.62 11.93
N VAL A 31 -5.65 -0.30 10.72
CA VAL A 31 -5.77 1.08 10.26
C VAL A 31 -6.82 1.80 11.11
N PRO A 32 -6.49 2.97 11.67
CA PRO A 32 -7.37 3.67 12.60
C PRO A 32 -8.57 4.33 11.92
N ASP A 33 -9.60 4.63 12.72
CA ASP A 33 -10.74 5.47 12.36
C ASP A 33 -11.53 5.04 11.12
N GLY A 34 -11.49 3.75 10.78
CA GLY A 34 -12.17 3.20 9.61
C GLY A 34 -11.57 3.64 8.27
N ALA A 35 -10.37 4.25 8.30
CA ALA A 35 -9.62 4.55 7.09
C ALA A 35 -9.15 3.27 6.40
N GLU A 36 -8.84 3.38 5.11
CA GLU A 36 -8.39 2.27 4.28
C GLU A 36 -7.01 2.60 3.68
N VAL A 37 -6.10 1.63 3.74
CA VAL A 37 -4.80 1.63 3.07
C VAL A 37 -4.86 0.62 1.95
N THR A 38 -4.59 1.08 0.73
CA THR A 38 -4.48 0.17 -0.42
C THR A 38 -3.11 -0.50 -0.43
N VAL A 39 -3.07 -1.76 -0.87
CA VAL A 39 -1.89 -2.62 -0.84
C VAL A 39 -1.68 -3.28 -2.20
N THR A 40 -0.46 -3.19 -2.74
CA THR A 40 -0.02 -3.99 -3.88
C THR A 40 0.95 -5.08 -3.42
N LEU A 41 0.98 -6.20 -4.15
CA LEU A 41 1.85 -7.34 -3.85
C LEU A 41 2.94 -7.51 -4.92
N GLY A 42 4.11 -7.98 -4.50
CA GLY A 42 5.19 -8.32 -5.42
C GLY A 42 4.89 -9.55 -6.30
N HIS A 43 3.97 -10.42 -5.88
CA HIS A 43 3.43 -11.56 -6.63
C HIS A 43 2.05 -12.00 -6.07
N PRO A 44 1.12 -12.55 -6.88
CA PRO A 44 -0.18 -13.02 -6.42
C PRO A 44 -0.15 -14.06 -5.29
N ASP A 45 0.89 -14.89 -5.23
CA ASP A 45 1.04 -15.91 -4.18
C ASP A 45 1.24 -15.34 -2.76
N LEU A 46 1.44 -14.02 -2.64
CA LEU A 46 1.55 -13.31 -1.36
C LEU A 46 0.20 -12.87 -0.80
N LEU A 47 -0.90 -13.25 -1.46
CA LEU A 47 -2.25 -12.96 -0.98
C LEU A 47 -2.38 -13.43 0.48
N PRO A 48 -2.94 -12.59 1.37
CA PRO A 48 -3.22 -13.01 2.74
C PRO A 48 -4.12 -14.24 2.76
N ALA A 49 -3.90 -15.13 3.73
CA ALA A 49 -4.73 -16.32 3.91
C ALA A 49 -6.23 -15.96 4.09
N ASP A 50 -6.50 -14.81 4.69
CA ASP A 50 -7.85 -14.24 4.83
C ASP A 50 -7.85 -12.77 4.37
N THR A 51 -8.29 -12.54 3.13
CA THR A 51 -8.40 -11.20 2.55
C THR A 51 -9.53 -10.38 3.16
N ARG A 52 -10.56 -11.02 3.71
CA ARG A 52 -11.64 -10.32 4.42
C ARG A 52 -11.12 -9.78 5.74
N ALA A 53 -10.38 -10.58 6.51
CA ALA A 53 -9.76 -10.13 7.75
C ALA A 53 -8.76 -8.99 7.52
N ALA A 54 -8.00 -9.03 6.42
CA ALA A 54 -7.14 -7.91 6.04
C ALA A 54 -7.96 -6.63 5.79
N ARG A 55 -9.06 -6.73 5.05
CA ARG A 55 -9.97 -5.60 4.76
C ARG A 55 -10.64 -5.06 6.02
N ASP A 56 -11.10 -5.93 6.93
CA ASP A 56 -11.73 -5.53 8.19
C ASP A 56 -10.75 -4.78 9.12
N ARG A 57 -9.44 -4.95 8.90
CA ARG A 57 -8.36 -4.19 9.55
C ARG A 57 -7.94 -2.94 8.78
N GLY A 58 -8.62 -2.61 7.69
CA GLY A 58 -8.38 -1.45 6.83
C GLY A 58 -7.30 -1.64 5.76
N TYR A 59 -6.86 -2.87 5.49
CA TYR A 59 -5.88 -3.18 4.43
C TYR A 59 -6.56 -3.77 3.20
N ARG A 60 -6.74 -2.97 2.14
CA ARG A 60 -7.34 -3.42 0.88
C ARG A 60 -6.26 -3.85 -0.11
N ILE A 61 -6.20 -5.14 -0.42
CA ILE A 61 -5.33 -5.64 -1.50
C ILE A 61 -5.94 -5.25 -2.85
N VAL A 62 -5.18 -4.54 -3.68
CA VAL A 62 -5.65 -4.00 -4.97
C VAL A 62 -5.06 -4.72 -6.18
N GLY A 63 -4.03 -5.55 -5.98
CA GLY A 63 -3.46 -6.38 -7.02
C GLY A 63 -2.00 -6.75 -6.76
N ALA A 64 -1.38 -7.43 -7.72
CA ALA A 64 0.05 -7.70 -7.74
C ALA A 64 0.67 -7.10 -9.00
N ALA A 65 1.77 -6.36 -8.86
CA ALA A 65 2.47 -5.72 -9.98
C ALA A 65 3.49 -6.65 -10.69
N SER A 66 3.29 -7.97 -10.57
CA SER A 66 4.26 -8.98 -11.00
C SER A 66 4.46 -9.07 -12.51
N GLU A 67 3.51 -8.57 -13.31
CA GLU A 67 3.56 -8.67 -14.78
C GLU A 67 4.73 -7.88 -15.39
N GLN A 68 5.15 -6.79 -14.74
CA GLN A 68 6.21 -5.92 -15.25
C GLN A 68 7.58 -6.29 -14.64
N ARG A 69 7.60 -6.68 -13.36
CA ARG A 69 8.79 -7.11 -12.65
C ARG A 69 8.43 -7.89 -11.38
N PRO A 70 8.90 -9.13 -11.20
CA PRO A 70 8.75 -9.79 -9.90
C PRO A 70 9.59 -9.04 -8.86
N LEU A 71 8.91 -8.42 -7.88
CA LEU A 71 9.55 -7.72 -6.77
C LEU A 71 9.96 -8.64 -5.61
N GLY A 72 9.67 -9.93 -5.75
CA GLY A 72 9.87 -10.93 -4.69
C GLY A 72 8.78 -10.85 -3.63
N SER A 73 9.10 -11.34 -2.43
CA SER A 73 8.15 -11.46 -1.33
C SER A 73 7.95 -10.14 -0.59
N VAL A 74 7.25 -9.20 -1.24
CA VAL A 74 6.98 -7.86 -0.71
C VAL A 74 5.51 -7.44 -0.84
N ALA A 75 5.08 -6.54 0.03
CA ALA A 75 3.82 -5.83 -0.05
C ALA A 75 4.07 -4.33 0.08
N ASP A 76 3.45 -3.54 -0.79
CA ASP A 76 3.59 -2.08 -0.84
C ASP A 76 2.28 -1.42 -0.39
N LEU A 77 2.37 -0.59 0.65
CA LEU A 77 1.25 0.11 1.27
C LEU A 77 1.26 1.57 0.86
N LEU A 78 0.17 2.07 0.27
CA LEU A 78 0.04 3.49 -0.03
C LEU A 78 -0.58 4.23 1.15
N VAL A 79 0.21 5.07 1.80
CA VAL A 79 -0.20 5.81 3.00
C VAL A 79 -0.23 7.31 2.71
N SER A 80 -1.41 7.93 2.81
CA SER A 80 -1.59 9.38 2.62
C SER A 80 -0.92 10.20 3.74
N GLY A 81 -0.59 11.46 3.48
CA GLY A 81 -0.09 12.33 4.55
C GLY A 81 -1.15 12.71 5.58
N GLU A 82 -2.43 12.73 5.21
CA GLU A 82 -3.55 12.91 6.14
C GLU A 82 -3.58 11.82 7.21
N LEU A 83 -3.51 10.54 6.81
CA LEU A 83 -3.54 9.42 7.75
C LEU A 83 -2.30 9.42 8.67
N ARG A 84 -1.12 9.77 8.15
CA ARG A 84 0.10 9.90 8.96
C ARG A 84 0.00 10.98 10.01
N GLN A 85 -0.63 12.11 9.67
CA GLN A 85 -0.83 13.23 10.60
C GLN A 85 -1.90 12.93 11.65
N ALA A 86 -2.99 12.28 11.25
CA ALA A 86 -4.09 11.92 12.14
C ALA A 86 -3.69 10.81 13.15
N ALA A 87 -2.84 9.87 12.73
CA ALA A 87 -2.47 8.71 13.54
C ALA A 87 -0.96 8.44 13.59
N PRO A 88 -0.17 9.31 14.25
CA PRO A 88 1.29 9.20 14.28
C PRO A 88 1.79 7.91 14.94
N ALA A 89 1.12 7.44 16.01
CA ALA A 89 1.51 6.20 16.69
C ALA A 89 1.30 4.95 15.81
N TRP A 90 0.22 4.93 15.02
CA TRP A 90 -0.01 3.88 14.02
C TRP A 90 1.04 3.95 12.92
N TRP A 91 1.31 5.14 12.40
CA TRP A 91 2.32 5.38 11.37
C TRP A 91 3.69 4.86 11.82
N ASP A 92 4.14 5.22 13.02
CA ASP A 92 5.43 4.77 13.55
C ASP A 92 5.49 3.23 13.69
N ALA A 93 4.38 2.60 14.07
CA ALA A 93 4.31 1.15 14.19
C ALA A 93 4.40 0.44 12.83
N VAL A 94 3.71 0.94 11.80
CA VAL A 94 3.82 0.39 10.44
C VAL A 94 5.21 0.67 9.86
N LEU A 95 5.75 1.88 10.06
CA LEU A 95 7.06 2.28 9.57
C LEU A 95 8.18 1.39 10.13
N ARG A 96 8.10 0.98 11.40
CA ARG A 96 9.07 0.03 12.01
C ARG A 96 9.07 -1.35 11.34
N ARG A 97 8.00 -1.74 10.65
CA ARG A 97 7.93 -2.99 9.89
C ARG A 97 8.41 -2.83 8.44
N ALA A 98 8.47 -1.59 7.95
CA ALA A 98 8.87 -1.29 6.58
C ALA A 98 10.36 -1.57 6.36
N THR A 99 10.66 -2.22 5.24
CA THR A 99 12.02 -2.37 4.73
C THR A 99 12.46 -1.17 3.90
N ARG A 100 11.52 -0.46 3.27
CA ARG A 100 11.75 0.78 2.51
C ARG A 100 10.54 1.70 2.61
N ALA A 101 10.79 3.00 2.48
CA ALA A 101 9.77 4.03 2.33
C ALA A 101 10.10 4.87 1.09
N PHE A 102 9.12 5.08 0.23
CA PHE A 102 9.24 5.81 -1.01
C PHE A 102 8.39 7.07 -0.96
N ASP A 103 9.05 8.23 -0.93
CA ASP A 103 8.37 9.52 -1.01
C ASP A 103 7.96 9.80 -2.45
N LEU A 104 6.65 9.79 -2.71
CA LEU A 104 6.13 9.94 -4.06
C LEU A 104 6.24 11.37 -4.59
N ARG A 105 6.65 12.35 -3.78
CA ARG A 105 6.98 13.70 -4.28
C ARG A 105 8.22 13.71 -5.18
N LEU A 106 9.02 12.64 -5.14
CA LEU A 106 10.22 12.50 -5.94
C LEU A 106 9.88 11.83 -7.28
N GLY A 107 9.81 12.61 -8.36
CA GLY A 107 9.43 12.14 -9.70
C GLY A 107 10.12 10.84 -10.18
N PRO A 108 11.44 10.67 -10.01
CA PRO A 108 12.11 9.42 -10.40
C PRO A 108 11.62 8.17 -9.68
N VAL A 109 11.12 8.32 -8.44
CA VAL A 109 10.55 7.21 -7.66
C VAL A 109 9.24 6.74 -8.30
N GLN A 110 8.41 7.66 -8.78
CA GLN A 110 7.16 7.31 -9.45
C GLN A 110 7.40 6.50 -10.73
N GLN A 111 8.43 6.86 -11.52
CA GLN A 111 8.77 6.13 -12.74
C GLN A 111 9.19 4.68 -12.49
N VAL A 112 9.88 4.44 -11.36
CA VAL A 112 10.34 3.09 -10.99
C VAL A 112 9.20 2.22 -10.43
N LEU A 113 8.14 2.85 -9.90
CA LEU A 113 7.02 2.20 -9.22
C LEU A 113 5.71 2.31 -10.01
N ASP A 114 5.77 2.64 -11.30
CA ASP A 114 4.59 2.98 -12.12
C ASP A 114 3.52 1.87 -12.11
N ALA A 115 3.96 0.61 -12.15
CA ALA A 115 3.09 -0.57 -12.10
C ALA A 115 2.25 -0.63 -10.82
N GLU A 116 2.92 -0.51 -9.67
CA GLU A 116 2.29 -0.54 -8.35
C GLU A 116 1.38 0.68 -8.18
N LEU A 117 1.87 1.85 -8.56
CA LEU A 117 1.15 3.11 -8.47
C LEU A 117 -0.12 3.14 -9.33
N ALA A 118 -0.12 2.53 -10.52
CA ALA A 118 -1.30 2.40 -11.36
C ALA A 118 -2.42 1.58 -10.69
N LEU A 119 -2.07 0.48 -10.01
CA LEU A 119 -3.03 -0.34 -9.27
C LEU A 119 -3.66 0.43 -8.10
N HIS A 120 -2.85 1.19 -7.36
CA HIS A 120 -3.35 2.04 -6.30
C HIS A 120 -4.28 3.14 -6.84
N ALA A 121 -3.90 3.80 -7.93
CA ALA A 121 -4.70 4.85 -8.55
C ALA A 121 -6.08 4.31 -8.99
N ALA A 122 -6.10 3.18 -9.70
CA ALA A 122 -7.35 2.55 -10.15
C ALA A 122 -8.28 2.20 -8.97
N ALA A 123 -7.72 1.75 -7.84
CA ALA A 123 -8.50 1.41 -6.66
C ALA A 123 -9.06 2.62 -5.88
N LEU A 124 -8.45 3.81 -6.03
CA LEU A 124 -8.94 5.05 -5.42
C LEU A 124 -10.04 5.73 -6.26
N GLU A 125 -10.21 5.31 -7.52
CA GLU A 125 -11.23 5.80 -8.43
C GLU A 125 -12.58 5.08 -8.30
N GLY A 126 -12.57 3.82 -7.83
CA GLY A 126 -13.74 2.94 -7.73
C GLY A 126 -14.17 2.64 -6.29
#